data_AF-A0A661L9N8-F1
#
_entry.id   AF-A0A661L9N8-F1
#
_cell.length_a   1.000
_cell.length_b   1.000
_cell.length_c   1.000
_cell.angle_alpha   90.00
_cell.angle_beta   90.00
_cell.angle_gamma   90.00
#
_symmetry.space_group_name_H-M   'P 1'
#
loop_
_entity.id
_entity.type
_entity.pdbx_description
1 polymer ?
#
loop_
_entity_poly.entity_id
_entity_poly.type
_entity_poly.pdbx_seq_one_letter_code
_entity_poly.pdbx_strand_id
1 'polypeptide(L)'
;MEYRDSKGNFHPRYYPDFISETDDGEFFIIETKGRVDVDVQAKDDRAKVWCGDASQLTESKWSFIRVDQEDFEKHRFKSIKELISALRR
;
A
#
# COMPACT_ATOMS: atom_id res chain seq x y z
N MET A 1 11.30 0.64 -0.69
CA MET A 1 10.84 2.04 -0.72
C MET A 1 11.57 2.84 0.34
N GLU A 2 11.79 4.12 0.13
CA GLU A 2 12.49 5.01 1.08
C GLU A 2 11.55 6.10 1.57
N TYR A 3 11.52 6.43 2.87
CA TYR A 3 10.63 7.45 3.41
C TYR A 3 11.32 8.32 4.47
N ARG A 4 10.71 9.45 4.82
CA ARG A 4 11.11 10.28 5.96
C ARG A 4 10.07 10.15 7.07
N ASP A 5 10.52 9.90 8.29
CA ASP A 5 9.62 9.82 9.45
C ASP A 5 9.22 11.21 9.97
N SER A 6 8.32 11.25 10.96
CA SER A 6 7.82 12.49 11.55
C SER A 6 8.90 13.33 12.25
N LYS A 7 10.08 12.76 12.51
CA LYS A 7 11.25 13.44 13.10
C LYS A 7 12.26 13.88 12.03
N GLY A 8 11.96 13.63 10.75
CA GLY A 8 12.81 13.98 9.62
C GLY A 8 13.92 12.97 9.33
N ASN A 9 13.99 11.84 10.05
CA ASN A 9 14.99 10.81 9.79
C ASN A 9 14.67 10.11 8.47
N PHE A 10 15.73 9.84 7.71
CA PHE A 10 15.62 9.16 6.43
C PHE A 10 15.76 7.64 6.59
N HIS A 11 14.78 6.91 6.08
CA HIS A 11 14.73 5.46 6.11
C HIS A 11 14.87 4.92 4.68
N PRO A 12 16.06 4.41 4.29
CA PRO A 12 16.33 4.02 2.89
C PRO A 12 15.69 2.70 2.48
N ARG A 13 15.25 1.88 3.44
CA ARG A 13 14.76 0.51 3.20
C ARG A 13 13.52 0.23 4.02
N TYR A 14 12.38 0.50 3.40
CA TYR A 14 11.06 0.09 3.82
C TYR A 14 10.54 -0.98 2.85
N TYR A 15 10.14 -2.12 3.41
CA TYR A 15 9.60 -3.26 2.68
C TYR A 15 8.11 -3.34 2.95
N PRO A 16 7.27 -3.46 1.91
CA PRO A 16 5.85 -3.61 2.11
C PRO A 16 5.50 -4.99 2.66
N ASP A 17 4.35 -5.07 3.34
CA ASP A 17 3.84 -6.34 3.86
C ASP A 17 3.56 -7.32 2.71
N PHE A 18 2.89 -6.85 1.65
CA PHE A 18 2.59 -7.67 0.48
C PHE A 18 2.72 -6.90 -0.84
N ILE A 19 3.02 -7.65 -1.89
CA ILE A 19 2.90 -7.24 -3.28
C ILE A 19 2.00 -8.26 -3.98
N SER A 20 1.03 -7.79 -4.75
CA SER A 20 0.13 -8.65 -5.52
C SER A 20 0.14 -8.23 -6.98
N GLU A 21 0.06 -9.22 -7.86
CA GLU A 21 -0.26 -9.06 -9.28
C GLU A 21 -1.63 -9.69 -9.52
N THR A 22 -2.45 -9.05 -10.34
CA THR A 22 -3.76 -9.56 -10.74
C THR A 22 -3.71 -10.13 -12.16
N ASP A 23 -4.69 -10.98 -12.52
CA ASP A 23 -4.73 -11.63 -13.84
C ASP A 23 -4.83 -10.64 -15.02
N ASP A 24 -5.27 -9.40 -14.77
CA ASP A 24 -5.32 -8.30 -15.73
C ASP A 24 -4.03 -7.45 -15.79
N GLY A 25 -2.99 -7.84 -15.06
CA GLY A 25 -1.68 -7.18 -15.05
C GLY A 25 -1.62 -5.88 -14.24
N GLU A 26 -2.55 -5.68 -13.29
CA GLU A 26 -2.42 -4.62 -12.28
C GLU A 26 -1.56 -5.10 -11.11
N PHE A 27 -0.70 -4.22 -10.60
CA PHE A 27 0.17 -4.47 -9.47
C PHE A 27 -0.28 -3.66 -8.25
N PHE A 28 -0.18 -4.28 -7.07
CA PHE A 28 -0.60 -3.67 -5.82
C PHE A 28 0.48 -3.78 -4.76
N ILE A 29 0.78 -2.67 -4.10
CA ILE A 29 1.44 -2.65 -2.80
C ILE A 29 0.36 -2.62 -1.74
N ILE A 30 0.40 -3.60 -0.83
CA ILE A 30 -0.60 -3.74 0.22
C ILE A 30 0.11 -3.63 1.57
N GLU A 31 -0.42 -2.76 2.42
CA GLU A 31 0.07 -2.52 3.78
C GLU A 31 -1.01 -2.81 4.80
N THR A 32 -0.69 -3.64 5.78
CA THR A 32 -1.59 -3.95 6.90
C THR A 32 -1.23 -3.09 8.10
N LYS A 33 -2.24 -2.56 8.79
CA LYS A 33 -2.03 -1.73 9.98
C LYS A 33 -3.03 -2.08 11.06
N GLY A 34 -2.52 -2.60 12.18
CA GLY A 34 -3.33 -2.83 13.40
C GLY A 34 -3.46 -1.56 14.26
N ARG A 35 -2.42 -0.75 14.30
CA ARG A 35 -2.38 0.52 15.03
C ARG A 35 -1.89 1.64 14.11
N VAL A 36 -2.63 2.74 14.06
CA VAL A 36 -2.25 3.93 13.30
C VAL A 36 -1.36 4.80 14.18
N ASP A 37 -0.06 4.81 13.89
CA ASP A 37 0.92 5.67 14.55
C ASP A 37 1.30 6.87 13.67
N VAL A 38 2.03 7.83 14.24
CA VAL A 38 2.35 9.13 13.61
C VAL A 38 3.08 9.02 12.26
N ASP A 39 3.82 7.94 12.04
CA ASP A 39 4.59 7.71 10.80
C ASP A 39 3.79 6.99 9.70
N VAL A 40 2.57 6.51 10.00
CA VAL A 40 1.75 5.76 9.03
C VAL A 40 1.45 6.61 7.80
N GLN A 41 1.05 7.87 8.02
CA GLN A 41 0.76 8.78 6.92
C GLN A 41 1.97 9.00 5.99
N ALA A 42 3.17 9.17 6.57
CA ALA A 42 4.39 9.38 5.79
C ALA A 42 4.76 8.14 4.95
N LYS A 43 4.54 6.94 5.49
CA LYS A 43 4.74 5.68 4.75
C LYS A 43 3.72 5.52 3.63
N ASP A 44 2.44 5.75 3.92
CA ASP A 44 1.35 5.64 2.95
C ASP A 44 1.55 6.59 1.77
N ASP A 45 1.88 7.86 2.05
CA ASP A 45 2.07 8.85 0.99
C ASP A 45 3.30 8.55 0.15
N ARG A 46 4.37 8.05 0.79
CA ARG A 46 5.53 7.58 0.02
C ARG A 46 5.17 6.39 -0.87
N ALA A 47 4.41 5.41 -0.37
CA ALA A 47 4.02 4.24 -1.14
C ALA A 47 3.16 4.61 -2.35
N LYS A 48 2.26 5.59 -2.22
CA LYS A 48 1.49 6.15 -3.34
C LYS A 48 2.40 6.77 -4.41
N VAL A 49 3.37 7.59 -3.99
CA VAL A 49 4.35 8.19 -4.92
C VAL A 49 5.15 7.09 -5.62
N TRP A 50 5.60 6.08 -4.89
CA TRP A 50 6.36 4.96 -5.44
C TRP A 50 5.55 4.21 -6.50
N CYS A 51 4.27 3.96 -6.24
CA CYS A 51 3.37 3.34 -7.23
C CYS A 51 3.20 4.22 -8.47
N GLY A 52 3.13 5.54 -8.32
CA GLY A 52 3.10 6.47 -9.45
C GLY A 52 4.35 6.35 -10.32
N ASP A 53 5.53 6.39 -9.70
CA ASP A 53 6.83 6.26 -10.38
C ASP A 53 6.95 4.88 -11.07
N ALA A 54 6.62 3.81 -10.36
CA ALA A 54 6.65 2.45 -10.89
C ALA A 54 5.69 2.29 -12.08
N SER A 55 4.52 2.93 -12.02
CA SER A 55 3.56 2.87 -13.14
C SER A 55 4.10 3.52 -14.40
N GLN A 56 4.79 4.65 -14.26
CA GLN A 56 5.40 5.35 -15.39
C GLN A 56 6.57 4.55 -15.98
N LEU A 57 7.39 3.95 -15.14
CA LEU A 57 8.61 3.24 -15.57
C LEU A 57 8.32 1.87 -16.18
N THR A 58 7.27 1.19 -15.73
CA THR A 58 6.94 -0.18 -16.14
C THR A 58 5.82 -0.25 -17.17
N GLU A 59 5.18 0.87 -17.47
CA GLU A 59 3.95 0.95 -18.30
C GLU A 59 2.81 0.04 -17.79
N SER A 60 2.90 -0.44 -16.56
CA SER A 60 1.93 -1.29 -15.87
C SER A 60 1.30 -0.51 -14.74
N LYS A 61 0.05 -0.78 -14.37
CA LYS A 61 -0.62 0.01 -13.33
C LYS A 61 -0.22 -0.49 -11.94
N TRP A 62 0.43 0.37 -11.17
CA TRP A 62 0.73 0.13 -9.75
C TRP A 62 -0.20 0.95 -8.86
N SER A 63 -0.72 0.34 -7.81
CA SER A 63 -1.62 1.00 -6.86
C SER A 63 -1.29 0.63 -5.41
N PHE A 64 -1.49 1.59 -4.51
CA PHE A 64 -1.30 1.38 -3.08
C PHE A 64 -2.64 1.10 -2.40
N ILE A 65 -2.68 0.11 -1.50
CA ILE A 65 -3.84 -0.20 -0.67
C ILE A 65 -3.42 -0.32 0.79
N ARG A 66 -4.09 0.43 1.66
CA ARG A 66 -4.01 0.26 3.11
C ARG A 66 -5.15 -0.62 3.59
N VAL A 67 -4.82 -1.61 4.42
CA VAL A 67 -5.77 -2.52 5.07
C VAL A 67 -5.66 -2.29 6.57
N ASP A 68 -6.56 -1.47 7.10
CA ASP A 68 -6.67 -1.26 8.55
C ASP A 68 -7.34 -2.49 9.18
N GLN A 69 -6.91 -2.86 10.40
CA GLN A 69 -7.45 -4.05 11.08
C GLN A 69 -8.98 -4.00 11.22
N GLU A 70 -9.55 -2.81 11.46
CA GLU A 70 -11.00 -2.62 11.53
C GLU A 70 -11.70 -3.00 10.22
N ASP A 71 -11.15 -2.60 9.07
CA ASP A 71 -11.68 -2.96 7.76
C ASP A 71 -11.56 -4.46 7.50
N PHE A 72 -10.42 -5.06 7.85
CA PHE A 72 -10.22 -6.50 7.71
C PHE A 72 -11.18 -7.31 8.58
N GLU A 73 -11.39 -6.90 9.83
CA GLU A 73 -12.29 -7.59 10.75
C GLU A 73 -13.75 -7.48 10.32
N LYS A 74 -14.15 -6.32 9.76
CA LYS A 74 -15.49 -6.06 9.25
C LYS A 74 -15.81 -6.83 7.97
N HIS A 75 -14.87 -6.89 7.02
CA HIS A 75 -15.13 -7.43 5.69
C HIS A 75 -14.66 -8.87 5.51
N ARG A 76 -13.63 -9.31 6.25
CA ARG A 76 -13.04 -10.66 6.16
C ARG A 76 -12.83 -11.11 4.72
N PHE A 77 -12.15 -10.27 3.93
CA PHE A 77 -11.92 -10.48 2.50
C PHE A 77 -11.43 -11.89 2.19
N LYS A 78 -12.00 -12.52 1.16
CA LYS A 78 -11.64 -13.88 0.73
C LYS A 78 -10.83 -13.90 -0.56
N SER A 79 -10.68 -12.75 -1.21
CA SER A 79 -9.86 -12.59 -2.41
C SER A 79 -9.30 -11.17 -2.52
N ILE A 80 -8.23 -11.03 -3.32
CA ILE A 80 -7.66 -9.72 -3.67
C ILE A 80 -8.69 -8.85 -4.39
N LYS A 81 -9.52 -9.45 -5.25
CA LYS A 81 -10.59 -8.74 -5.96
C LYS A 81 -11.62 -8.11 -5.01
N GLU A 82 -12.04 -8.85 -3.98
CA GLU A 82 -12.94 -8.32 -2.95
C GLU A 82 -12.29 -7.20 -2.14
N LEU A 83 -11.03 -7.37 -1.75
CA LEU A 83 -10.25 -6.37 -1.03
C LEU A 83 -10.14 -5.06 -1.82
N ILE A 84 -9.78 -5.15 -3.10
CA ILE A 84 -9.71 -3.99 -4.00
C ILE A 84 -11.09 -3.34 -4.12
N SER A 85 -12.14 -4.11 -4.37
CA SER A 85 -13.49 -3.56 -4.54
C SER A 85 -14.01 -2.83 -3.30
N ALA A 86 -13.60 -3.23 -2.10
CA ALA A 86 -14.06 -2.64 -0.85
C ALA A 86 -13.24 -1.42 -0.41
N LEU A 87 -11.94 -1.40 -0.71
CA LEU A 87 -11.00 -0.40 -0.17
C LEU A 87 -10.52 0.62 -1.20
N ARG A 88 -10.73 0.39 -2.50
CA ARG A 88 -10.41 1.35 -3.56
C ARG A 88 -11.42 2.50 -3.50
N ARG A 89 -10.99 3.63 -2.92
CA ARG A 89 -11.73 4.91 -2.87
C ARG A 89 -11.32 5.82 -4.01
#